data_AF-A0AAV0FW38-F1
#
_entry.id   AF-A0AAV0FW38-F1
#
_cell.length_a   1.000
_cell.length_b   1.000
_cell.length_c   1.000
_cell.angle_alpha   90.00
_cell.angle_beta   90.00
_cell.angle_gamma   90.00
#
_symmetry.space_group_name_H-M   'P 1'
#
loop_
_entity.id
_entity.type
_entity.pdbx_description
1 polymer ?
#
loop_
_entity_poly.entity_id
_entity_poly.type
_entity_poly.pdbx_seq_one_letter_code
_entity_poly.pdbx_strand_id
1 'polypeptide(L)'
;MVIMSCEASLQAGRPRSILAPTIDEVDKVNDYMLSQIDSKLKTYLSSDSTSSSHSDSNDLLHEIHSHEFLNGIKCFGLPSHELNLKVGVPVMLMRNIDHSSG
;
A
#
# COMPACT_ATOMS: atom_id res chain seq x y z
N MET A 1 1.40 -4.12 0.63
CA MET A 1 1.88 -3.93 -0.75
C MET A 1 3.39 -4.10 -0.69
N VAL A 2 3.91 -5.24 -1.12
CA VAL A 2 5.37 -5.47 -1.09
C VAL A 2 5.93 -4.96 -2.41
N ILE A 3 6.54 -3.79 -2.39
CA ILE A 3 7.36 -3.30 -3.51
C ILE A 3 8.62 -4.14 -3.47
N MET A 4 8.78 -5.05 -4.42
CA MET A 4 10.06 -5.69 -4.63
C MET A 4 10.13 -6.22 -6.05
N SER A 5 10.36 -5.30 -6.96
CA SER A 5 11.37 -5.57 -7.96
C SER A 5 12.37 -4.43 -7.86
N CYS A 6 13.65 -4.75 -7.84
CA CYS A 6 14.67 -3.71 -7.91
C CYS A 6 14.77 -3.32 -9.38
N GLU A 7 14.45 -2.08 -9.74
CA GLU A 7 15.08 -1.43 -10.89
C GLU A 7 15.78 -0.17 -10.39
N ALA A 8 16.97 -0.37 -9.83
CA ALA A 8 18.00 0.64 -9.95
C ALA A 8 18.40 0.67 -11.43
N SER A 9 17.96 1.68 -12.17
CA SER A 9 18.34 1.86 -13.56
C SER A 9 19.87 2.02 -13.63
N LEU A 10 20.58 0.99 -14.11
CA LEU A 10 21.93 1.03 -14.69
C LEU A 10 22.35 -0.38 -15.17
N GLN A 11 22.24 -0.62 -16.48
CA GLN A 11 23.04 -1.54 -17.31
C GLN A 11 23.19 -3.03 -16.85
N ALA A 12 22.57 -3.95 -17.60
CA ALA A 12 23.01 -5.34 -17.77
C ALA A 12 23.09 -6.27 -16.54
N GLY A 13 22.15 -6.18 -15.59
CA GLY A 13 22.07 -7.10 -14.43
C GLY A 13 20.71 -7.80 -14.32
N ARG A 14 20.70 -9.09 -13.98
CA ARG A 14 19.47 -9.86 -13.68
C ARG A 14 18.63 -9.17 -12.58
N PRO A 15 17.29 -9.27 -12.61
CA PRO A 15 16.44 -8.69 -11.56
C PRO A 15 16.82 -9.26 -10.19
N ARG A 16 17.04 -8.38 -9.20
CA ARG A 16 17.38 -8.76 -7.82
C ARG A 16 16.21 -8.44 -6.90
N SER A 17 15.83 -9.39 -6.05
CA SER A 17 14.85 -9.23 -4.97
C SER A 17 15.54 -9.30 -3.60
N ILE A 18 15.10 -8.45 -2.68
CA ILE A 18 15.59 -8.28 -1.29
C ILE A 18 14.55 -8.79 -0.27
N LEU A 19 14.60 -10.07 0.10
CA LEU A 19 13.66 -10.59 1.10
C LEU A 19 14.02 -10.07 2.51
N ALA A 20 13.00 -9.65 3.27
CA ALA A 20 13.14 -9.23 4.66
C ALA A 20 12.21 -10.05 5.58
N PRO A 21 12.61 -10.27 6.85
CA PRO A 21 11.88 -11.15 7.77
C PRO A 21 10.58 -10.54 8.32
N THR A 22 10.43 -9.21 8.30
CA THR A 22 9.26 -8.49 8.83
C THR A 22 8.76 -7.44 7.82
N ILE A 23 7.47 -7.08 7.92
CA ILE A 23 6.87 -6.03 7.09
C ILE A 23 7.51 -4.67 7.35
N ASP A 24 7.81 -4.33 8.59
CA ASP A 24 8.40 -3.03 8.91
C ASP A 24 9.76 -2.83 8.24
N GLU A 25 10.57 -3.88 8.11
CA GLU A 25 11.84 -3.84 7.37
C GLU A 25 11.61 -3.74 5.86
N VAL A 26 10.59 -4.41 5.33
CA VAL A 26 10.17 -4.27 3.93
C VAL A 26 9.77 -2.82 3.63
N ASP A 27 8.96 -2.20 4.49
CA ASP A 27 8.49 -0.82 4.32
C ASP A 27 9.65 0.17 4.31
N LYS A 28 10.63 0.02 5.23
CA LYS A 28 11.85 0.85 5.25
C LYS A 28 12.66 0.74 3.95
N VAL A 29 12.83 -0.49 3.44
CA VAL A 29 13.55 -0.72 2.18
C VAL A 29 12.79 -0.10 1.01
N ASN A 30 11.45 -0.23 1.00
CA ASN A 30 10.61 0.33 -0.06
C ASN A 30 10.68 1.85 -0.08
N ASP A 31 10.60 2.49 1.08
CA ASP A 31 10.71 3.94 1.23
C ASP A 31 12.09 4.44 0.81
N TYR A 32 13.15 3.70 1.19
CA TYR A 32 14.51 3.99 0.74
C TYR A 32 14.62 3.92 -0.78
N MET A 33 14.16 2.84 -1.40
CA MET A 33 14.20 2.67 -2.87
C MET A 33 13.39 3.76 -3.58
N LEU A 34 12.23 4.11 -3.04
CA LEU A 34 11.40 5.20 -3.56
C LEU A 34 12.13 6.56 -3.48
N SER A 35 12.93 6.79 -2.44
CA SER A 35 13.73 8.00 -2.30
C SER A 35 14.85 8.12 -3.35
N GLN A 36 15.38 6.99 -3.84
CA GLN A 36 16.48 6.97 -4.81
C GLN A 36 16.03 7.29 -6.25
N ILE A 37 14.73 7.17 -6.55
CA ILE A 37 14.21 7.43 -7.89
C ILE A 37 13.94 8.93 -8.06
N ASP A 38 14.58 9.52 -9.07
CA ASP A 38 14.44 10.93 -9.43
C ASP A 38 13.19 11.19 -10.28
N SER A 39 12.02 10.81 -9.76
CA SER A 39 10.74 11.12 -10.38
C SER A 39 9.76 11.67 -9.36
N LYS A 40 8.71 12.36 -9.85
CA LYS A 40 7.76 13.04 -9.00
C LYS A 40 6.97 12.04 -8.17
N LEU A 41 7.01 12.22 -6.84
CA LEU A 41 6.17 11.46 -5.91
C LEU A 41 4.70 11.81 -6.13
N LYS A 42 3.86 10.78 -6.17
CA LYS A 42 2.40 10.91 -6.15
C LYS A 42 1.84 10.06 -5.02
N THR A 43 1.08 10.70 -4.15
CA THR A 43 0.41 10.08 -3.02
C THR A 43 -1.04 9.78 -3.39
N TYR A 44 -1.50 8.58 -3.09
CA TYR A 44 -2.87 8.13 -3.23
C TYR A 44 -3.39 7.77 -1.84
N LEU A 45 -4.56 8.32 -1.48
CA LEU A 45 -5.20 8.04 -0.20
C LEU A 45 -6.30 7.00 -0.40
N SER A 46 -6.53 6.16 0.61
CA SER A 46 -7.70 5.28 0.69
C SER A 46 -8.98 6.11 0.68
N SER A 47 -10.02 5.53 0.09
CA SER A 47 -11.38 6.07 0.20
C SER A 47 -12.09 5.31 1.32
N ASP A 48 -12.11 5.90 2.52
CA ASP A 48 -12.63 5.27 3.73
C ASP A 48 -14.08 5.70 3.99
N SER A 49 -15.00 5.40 3.06
CA SER A 49 -16.42 5.65 3.30
C SER A 49 -17.04 4.50 4.09
N THR A 50 -17.60 4.82 5.25
CA THR A 50 -18.42 3.88 6.02
C THR A 50 -19.85 3.97 5.50
N SER A 51 -20.48 2.83 5.16
CA SER A 51 -21.91 2.84 4.86
C SER A 51 -22.65 3.11 6.17
N SER A 52 -23.32 4.26 6.29
CA SER A 52 -24.27 4.50 7.37
C SER A 52 -25.44 3.55 7.18
N SER A 53 -25.36 2.32 7.68
CA SER A 53 -26.54 1.49 7.83
C SER A 53 -27.43 2.20 8.83
N HIS A 54 -28.44 2.89 8.31
CA HIS A 54 -29.52 3.52 9.05
C HIS A 54 -30.30 2.44 9.81
N SER A 55 -29.79 2.09 10.99
CA SER A 55 -30.53 1.38 12.01
C SER A 55 -30.02 1.91 13.34
N ASP A 56 -30.89 2.73 13.91
CA ASP A 56 -30.82 3.42 15.19
C ASP A 56 -30.06 2.63 16.27
N SER A 57 -29.30 3.35 17.11
CA SER A 57 -28.69 2.92 18.38
C SER A 57 -27.31 2.24 18.38
N ASN A 58 -26.25 2.86 17.85
CA ASN A 58 -24.86 2.51 18.24
C ASN A 58 -23.85 3.64 17.95
N ASP A 59 -23.85 4.72 18.75
CA ASP A 59 -22.80 5.76 18.72
C ASP A 59 -21.38 5.16 18.87
N LEU A 60 -21.25 4.08 19.65
CA LEU A 60 -20.00 3.33 19.83
C LEU A 60 -19.45 2.73 18.53
N LEU A 61 -20.29 2.22 17.63
CA LEU A 61 -19.82 1.68 16.35
C LEU A 61 -19.38 2.79 15.40
N HIS A 62 -20.01 3.96 15.49
CA HIS A 62 -19.60 5.10 14.69
C HIS A 62 -18.23 5.64 15.13
N GLU A 63 -17.93 5.63 16.43
CA GLU A 63 -16.63 5.97 16.99
C GLU A 63 -15.53 4.95 16.61
N ILE A 64 -15.86 3.65 16.64
CA ILE A 64 -14.95 2.55 16.25
C ILE A 64 -14.63 2.58 14.75
N HIS A 65 -15.54 3.07 13.91
CA HIS A 65 -15.32 3.20 12.47
C HIS A 65 -14.95 4.64 12.04
N SER A 66 -14.37 5.42 12.95
CA SER A 66 -13.81 6.73 12.62
C SER A 66 -12.74 6.62 11.52
N HIS A 67 -12.60 7.68 10.72
CA HIS A 67 -11.61 7.72 9.65
C HIS A 67 -10.19 7.59 10.20
N GLU A 68 -9.93 8.16 11.38
CA GLU A 68 -8.66 8.04 12.09
C GLU A 68 -8.33 6.59 12.45
N PHE A 69 -9.33 5.83 12.93
CA PHE A 69 -9.15 4.41 13.22
C PHE A 69 -8.86 3.61 11.95
N LEU A 70 -9.67 3.79 10.90
CA LEU A 70 -9.50 3.09 9.62
C LEU A 70 -8.14 3.39 8.99
N ASN A 71 -7.71 4.65 9.03
CA ASN A 71 -6.39 5.09 8.53
C ASN A 71 -5.23 4.48 9.33
N GLY A 72 -5.46 4.14 10.60
CA GLY A 72 -4.50 3.47 11.46
C GLY A 72 -4.36 1.96 11.22
N ILE A 73 -5.28 1.33 10.48
CA ILE A 73 -5.25 -0.12 10.26
C ILE A 73 -4.08 -0.47 9.32
N LYS A 74 -3.03 -1.06 9.90
CA LYS A 74 -1.97 -1.74 9.17
C LYS A 74 -2.11 -3.24 9.38
N CYS A 75 -2.58 -3.97 8.37
CA CYS A 75 -2.69 -5.41 8.43
C CYS A 75 -2.08 -6.09 7.19
N PHE A 76 -1.64 -7.33 7.37
CA PHE A 76 -1.06 -8.14 6.31
C PHE A 76 -2.05 -8.29 5.16
N GLY A 77 -1.67 -7.82 3.96
CA GLY A 77 -2.50 -7.95 2.76
C GLY A 77 -3.45 -6.78 2.46
N LEU A 78 -3.56 -5.77 3.34
CA LEU A 78 -4.20 -4.50 3.00
C LEU A 78 -3.14 -3.41 2.74
N PRO A 79 -3.33 -2.55 1.73
CA PRO A 79 -2.46 -1.40 1.53
C PRO A 79 -2.63 -0.44 2.71
N SER A 80 -1.56 0.29 3.05
CA SER A 80 -1.66 1.41 3.96
C SER A 80 -2.66 2.44 3.42
N HIS A 81 -3.31 3.20 4.31
CA HIS A 81 -4.23 4.30 3.92
C HIS A 81 -3.56 5.30 2.97
N GLU A 82 -2.23 5.40 3.04
CA GLU A 82 -1.42 6.20 2.14
C GLU A 82 -0.55 5.30 1.26
N LEU A 83 -0.62 5.55 -0.05
CA LEU A 83 0.18 4.88 -1.07
C LEU A 83 1.02 5.89 -1.84
N ASN A 84 2.33 5.83 -1.64
CA ASN A 84 3.32 6.69 -2.30
C ASN A 84 3.96 5.97 -3.50
N LEU A 85 3.83 6.57 -4.69
CA LEU A 85 4.34 6.00 -5.95
C LEU A 85 5.12 7.03 -6.77
N LYS A 86 6.04 6.50 -7.58
CA LYS A 86 6.87 7.25 -8.53
C LYS A 86 6.91 6.50 -9.86
N VAL A 87 7.04 7.23 -10.97
CA VAL A 87 7.21 6.61 -12.29
C VAL A 87 8.53 5.85 -12.30
N GLY A 88 8.49 4.60 -12.77
CA GLY A 88 9.65 3.69 -12.79
C GLY A 88 9.75 2.76 -11.58
N VAL A 89 8.89 2.90 -10.57
CA VAL A 89 8.83 1.96 -9.45
C VAL A 89 8.01 0.73 -9.84
N PRO A 90 8.52 -0.49 -9.62
CA PRO A 90 7.72 -1.69 -9.80
C PRO A 90 6.73 -1.90 -8.65
N VAL A 91 5.53 -2.33 -9.00
CA VAL A 91 4.42 -2.54 -8.06
C VAL A 91 3.89 -3.97 -8.15
N MET A 92 3.40 -4.49 -7.02
CA MET A 92 2.74 -5.78 -6.96
C MET A 92 1.25 -5.58 -6.71
N LEU A 93 0.41 -6.21 -7.53
CA LEU A 93 -1.03 -6.27 -7.29
C LEU A 93 -1.32 -7.23 -6.13
N MET A 94 -2.07 -6.76 -5.13
CA MET A 94 -2.47 -7.59 -3.99
C MET A 94 -3.84 -8.26 -4.17
N ARG A 95 -4.61 -7.85 -5.17
CA ARG A 95 -5.89 -8.44 -5.54
C ARG A 95 -5.95 -8.60 -7.05
N ASN A 96 -6.66 -9.63 -7.50
CA ASN A 96 -6.97 -9.76 -8.90
C ASN A 96 -7.98 -8.66 -9.30
N ILE A 97 -7.78 -8.05 -10.46
CA ILE A 97 -8.64 -6.98 -10.97
C ILE A 97 -9.83 -7.58 -11.72
N ASP A 98 -9.64 -8.71 -12.40
CA ASP A 98 -10.69 -9.42 -13.12
C ASP A 98 -10.96 -10.78 -12.46
N HIS A 99 -11.82 -10.76 -11.45
CA HIS A 99 -12.27 -11.97 -10.77
C HIS A 99 -13.17 -12.86 -11.65
N SER A 100 -13.69 -12.36 -12.77
CA SER A 100 -14.70 -13.04 -13.58
C SER A 100 -14.12 -13.91 -14.70
N SER A 101 -12.92 -13.58 -15.19
CA SER A 101 -12.23 -14.32 -16.25
C SER A 101 -11.39 -15.51 -15.74
N GLY A 102 -11.89 -16.20 -14.70
CA GLY A 102 -11.21 -17.34 -14.05
C GLY A 102 -10.98 -18.55 -14.95
#